data_AF-A0A381Z9K7-F1
#
_entry.id   AF-A0A381Z9K7-F1
#
_cell.length_a   1.000
_cell.length_b   1.000
_cell.length_c   1.000
_cell.angle_alpha   90.00
_cell.angle_beta   90.00
_cell.angle_gamma   90.00
#
_symmetry.space_group_name_H-M   'P 1'
#
loop_
_entity.id
_entity.type
_entity.pdbx_description
1 polymer ?
#
loop_
_entity_poly.entity_id
_entity_poly.type
_entity_poly.pdbx_seq_one_letter_code
_entity_poly.pdbx_strand_id
1 'polypeptide(L)'
;MSTNDIKDSELLAVKNGLQQLGMAIETIANRELPAPEIVDRSLSGNKISGGKVTAFSSIGIRDEATKQTFVVKDEGIYTDNLIVAKIVGNTTIENDLDVGGTITASRLEVDELKADVRNERTSPLEFVCSVDDGPYGKGLLWTGYDHTKQLVMKGSPDRMWTSEDFDLHTGHEYKIGNVSVLSANELGPDITKSSLTEVGTLRNLKTEGSLTIDQFVFYNGDEMRFGIGTELGNGQLSVSSNEVEFIVDPEYDSVNVGTYTTSDLNLVTDNQTRIHIKSNNRMVVGSDSDSVTTVKGKLGIGVNNPDVCFSTSGPFKFENKKFEVGVEAPKNGIYVKGDIVWNQEPKPTGYVGWICIKNGTPGDWKPFGVIER
;
A
#
# COMPACT_ATOMS: atom_id res chain seq x y z
N MET A 1 117.86 -113.34 26.76
CA MET A 1 118.17 -111.92 27.04
C MET A 1 117.04 -111.09 26.45
N SER A 2 116.48 -110.21 27.30
CA SER A 2 115.31 -109.31 27.16
C SER A 2 114.47 -109.28 25.87
N THR A 3 113.17 -109.45 26.13
CA THR A 3 111.94 -109.31 25.34
C THR A 3 111.75 -107.97 24.63
N ASN A 4 111.12 -108.02 23.44
CA ASN A 4 110.21 -107.00 22.92
C ASN A 4 109.34 -107.66 21.83
N ASP A 5 108.06 -107.87 22.12
CA ASP A 5 107.13 -108.68 21.31
C ASP A 5 106.44 -107.87 20.19
N ILE A 6 106.92 -106.65 19.92
CA ILE A 6 106.39 -105.76 18.88
C ILE A 6 107.55 -105.33 17.99
N LYS A 7 107.42 -105.56 16.68
CA LYS A 7 108.44 -105.19 15.70
C LYS A 7 108.49 -103.66 15.57
N ASP A 8 109.68 -103.07 15.51
CA ASP A 8 109.86 -101.61 15.35
C ASP A 8 109.09 -101.02 14.15
N SER A 9 108.82 -101.83 13.12
CA SER A 9 107.99 -101.46 11.96
C SER A 9 106.52 -101.17 12.32
N GLU A 10 105.97 -101.83 13.33
CA GLU A 10 104.58 -101.63 13.79
C GLU A 10 104.47 -100.36 14.66
N LEU A 11 105.49 -100.06 15.48
CA LEU A 11 105.57 -98.82 16.23
C LEU A 11 105.68 -97.60 15.30
N LEU A 12 106.44 -97.72 14.20
CA LEU A 12 106.56 -96.69 13.18
C LEU A 12 105.25 -96.49 12.40
N ALA A 13 104.51 -97.56 12.12
CA ALA A 13 103.18 -97.47 11.48
C ALA A 13 102.15 -96.74 12.36
N VAL A 14 102.13 -97.01 13.67
CA VAL A 14 101.24 -96.31 14.62
C VAL A 14 101.66 -94.84 14.78
N LYS A 15 102.97 -94.56 14.85
CA LYS A 15 103.49 -93.19 14.94
C LYS A 15 103.16 -92.36 13.69
N ASN A 16 103.32 -92.96 12.50
CA ASN A 16 102.93 -92.34 11.23
C ASN A 16 101.40 -92.16 11.13
N GLY A 17 100.60 -93.12 11.62
CA GLY A 17 99.14 -93.02 11.67
C GLY A 17 98.65 -91.89 12.59
N LEU A 18 99.25 -91.74 13.78
CA LEU A 18 98.95 -90.65 14.70
C LEU A 18 99.39 -89.28 14.16
N GLN A 19 100.52 -89.23 13.45
CA GLN A 19 100.99 -88.00 12.80
C GLN A 19 100.10 -87.59 11.63
N GLN A 20 99.64 -88.54 10.81
CA GLN A 20 98.66 -88.25 9.75
C GLN A 20 97.30 -87.82 10.30
N LEU A 21 96.83 -88.41 11.40
CA LEU A 21 95.60 -87.99 12.07
C LEU A 21 95.75 -86.57 12.65
N GLY A 22 96.89 -86.25 13.28
CA GLY A 22 97.20 -84.91 13.76
C GLY A 22 97.19 -83.86 12.65
N MET A 23 97.82 -84.17 11.51
CA MET A 23 97.81 -83.29 10.33
C MET A 23 96.40 -83.11 9.75
N ALA A 24 95.57 -84.17 9.72
CA ALA A 24 94.19 -84.07 9.25
C ALA A 24 93.32 -83.21 10.19
N ILE A 25 93.51 -83.31 11.50
CA ILE A 25 92.80 -82.48 12.49
C ILE A 25 93.21 -81.01 12.38
N GLU A 26 94.50 -80.70 12.25
CA GLU A 26 94.96 -79.32 12.04
C GLU A 26 94.43 -78.72 10.72
N THR A 27 94.30 -79.53 9.67
CA THR A 27 93.72 -79.12 8.40
C THR A 27 92.23 -78.79 8.51
N ILE A 28 91.48 -79.53 9.35
CA ILE A 28 90.04 -79.27 9.59
C ILE A 28 89.84 -78.08 10.53
N ALA A 29 90.68 -77.94 11.57
CA ALA A 29 90.57 -76.88 12.56
C ALA A 29 90.90 -75.49 11.99
N ASN A 30 91.82 -75.42 11.02
CA ASN A 30 92.25 -74.16 10.38
C ASN A 30 91.59 -73.92 9.02
N ARG A 31 90.51 -74.63 8.70
CA ARG A 31 89.68 -74.35 7.52
C ARG A 31 88.98 -73.01 7.71
N GLU A 32 89.42 -71.99 6.99
CA GLU A 32 88.59 -70.80 6.76
C GLU A 32 87.36 -71.21 5.96
N LEU A 33 86.18 -71.10 6.57
CA LEU A 33 84.92 -71.29 5.87
C LEU A 33 84.70 -70.09 4.95
N PRO A 34 84.48 -70.30 3.63
CA PRO A 34 84.12 -69.20 2.75
C PRO A 34 82.83 -68.56 3.24
N ALA A 35 82.74 -67.24 3.11
CA ALA A 35 81.51 -66.50 3.42
C ALA A 35 80.34 -67.15 2.67
N PRO A 36 79.19 -67.40 3.32
CA PRO A 36 78.06 -68.05 2.69
C PRO A 36 77.57 -67.22 1.49
N GLU A 37 77.65 -67.79 0.30
CA GLU A 37 77.13 -67.20 -0.93
C GLU A 37 75.62 -67.44 -1.00
N ILE A 38 74.83 -66.36 -0.96
CA ILE A 38 73.37 -66.45 -1.09
C ILE A 38 73.03 -66.54 -2.58
N VAL A 39 72.69 -67.74 -3.04
CA VAL A 39 72.30 -67.98 -4.43
C VAL A 39 70.89 -67.46 -4.73
N ASP A 40 70.60 -67.17 -6.00
CA ASP A 40 69.28 -66.70 -6.43
C ASP A 40 68.16 -67.63 -5.93
N ARG A 41 67.08 -67.02 -5.40
CA ARG A 41 65.88 -67.70 -4.86
C ARG A 41 66.13 -68.58 -3.62
N SER A 42 67.26 -68.44 -2.93
CA SER A 42 67.55 -69.22 -1.73
C SER A 42 67.10 -68.58 -0.41
N LEU A 43 66.81 -67.27 -0.40
CA LEU A 43 66.43 -66.56 0.81
C LEU A 43 64.89 -66.48 0.95
N SER A 44 64.36 -67.03 2.05
CA SER A 44 62.96 -66.88 2.42
C SER A 44 62.68 -65.49 3.01
N GLY A 45 61.53 -64.88 2.71
CA GLY A 45 61.12 -63.58 3.25
C GLY A 45 61.12 -63.51 4.78
N ASN A 46 60.86 -64.63 5.48
CA ASN A 46 60.89 -64.71 6.94
C ASN A 46 62.29 -64.55 7.54
N LYS A 47 63.34 -64.60 6.72
CA LYS A 47 64.73 -64.41 7.12
C LYS A 47 65.22 -62.98 6.83
N ILE A 48 64.36 -62.11 6.32
CA ILE A 48 64.65 -60.71 6.06
C ILE A 48 64.20 -59.90 7.28
N SER A 49 65.14 -59.60 8.17
CA SER A 49 64.89 -58.75 9.35
C SER A 49 66.14 -57.91 9.66
N GLY A 50 65.98 -56.59 9.70
CA GLY A 50 67.08 -55.65 9.95
C GLY A 50 67.92 -55.36 8.69
N GLY A 51 68.25 -54.08 8.48
CA GLY A 51 68.99 -53.59 7.30
C GLY A 51 68.10 -52.97 6.21
N LYS A 52 68.72 -52.28 5.25
CA LYS A 52 68.03 -51.64 4.11
C LYS A 52 67.91 -52.63 2.95
N VAL A 53 66.69 -52.94 2.54
CA VAL A 53 66.42 -53.62 1.27
C VAL A 53 66.27 -52.55 0.19
N THR A 54 67.04 -52.64 -0.88
CA THR A 54 66.95 -51.73 -2.04
C THR A 54 66.38 -52.45 -3.25
N ALA A 55 65.57 -51.76 -4.07
CA ALA A 55 64.96 -52.31 -5.29
C ALA A 55 64.07 -53.54 -5.04
N PHE A 56 63.27 -53.51 -3.95
CA PHE A 56 62.34 -54.59 -3.65
C PHE A 56 61.23 -54.67 -4.71
N SER A 57 60.97 -55.87 -5.24
CA SER A 57 59.90 -56.10 -6.21
C SER A 57 59.18 -57.41 -5.92
N SER A 58 57.86 -57.34 -5.93
CA SER A 58 56.91 -58.44 -5.75
C SER A 58 55.76 -58.28 -6.75
N ILE A 59 54.78 -59.19 -6.74
CA ILE A 59 53.60 -59.08 -7.62
C ILE A 59 52.83 -57.77 -7.40
N GLY A 60 52.75 -57.26 -6.16
CA GLY A 60 51.93 -56.09 -5.81
C GLY A 60 52.71 -54.83 -5.41
N ILE A 61 54.00 -54.95 -5.10
CA ILE A 61 54.84 -53.84 -4.63
C ILE A 61 56.12 -53.81 -5.44
N ARG A 62 56.46 -52.64 -5.98
CA ARG A 62 57.73 -52.37 -6.66
C ARG A 62 58.30 -51.06 -6.13
N ASP A 63 59.46 -51.14 -5.50
CA ASP A 63 60.17 -50.00 -4.93
C ASP A 63 61.16 -49.43 -5.97
N GLU A 64 60.82 -48.26 -6.50
CA GLU A 64 61.65 -47.46 -7.40
C GLU A 64 62.16 -46.17 -6.73
N ALA A 65 61.97 -46.03 -5.41
CA ALA A 65 62.27 -44.80 -4.71
C ALA A 65 63.78 -44.62 -4.50
N THR A 66 64.29 -43.43 -4.81
CA THR A 66 65.70 -43.06 -4.59
C THR A 66 65.96 -42.49 -3.19
N LYS A 67 64.89 -42.15 -2.46
CA LYS A 67 64.87 -41.67 -1.07
C LYS A 67 63.64 -42.26 -0.34
N GLN A 68 63.61 -42.20 0.99
CA GLN A 68 62.44 -42.65 1.75
C GLN A 68 61.25 -41.73 1.48
N THR A 69 60.18 -42.28 0.91
CA THR A 69 58.93 -41.55 0.61
C THR A 69 57.71 -42.13 1.34
N PHE A 70 57.83 -43.32 1.91
CA PHE A 70 56.74 -44.07 2.54
C PHE A 70 57.23 -44.73 3.82
N VAL A 71 56.58 -44.45 4.95
CA VAL A 71 56.86 -45.07 6.25
C VAL A 71 55.57 -45.64 6.83
N VAL A 72 55.60 -46.93 7.18
CA VAL A 72 54.51 -47.57 7.92
C VAL A 72 54.88 -47.58 9.40
N LYS A 73 54.00 -47.03 10.22
CA LYS A 73 54.03 -47.15 11.69
C LYS A 73 52.73 -47.78 12.17
N ASP A 74 52.67 -48.10 13.46
CA ASP A 74 51.46 -48.62 14.10
C ASP A 74 50.26 -47.66 13.97
N GLU A 75 50.54 -46.36 13.90
CA GLU A 75 49.55 -45.27 13.78
C GLU A 75 49.09 -45.05 12.33
N GLY A 76 49.83 -45.56 11.32
CA GLY A 76 49.46 -45.41 9.91
C GLY A 76 50.63 -45.18 8.95
N ILE A 77 50.28 -44.66 7.77
CA ILE A 77 51.20 -44.40 6.66
C ILE A 77 51.60 -42.92 6.66
N TYR A 78 52.91 -42.66 6.63
CA TYR A 78 53.47 -41.33 6.45
C TYR A 78 54.10 -41.25 5.06
N THR A 79 53.54 -40.39 4.20
CA THR A 79 54.02 -40.12 2.84
C THR A 79 53.71 -38.66 2.49
N ASP A 80 54.57 -38.04 1.68
CA ASP A 80 54.31 -36.71 1.13
C ASP A 80 53.21 -36.75 0.07
N ASN A 81 53.13 -37.84 -0.70
CA ASN A 81 52.19 -37.99 -1.81
C ASN A 81 51.57 -39.39 -1.80
N LEU A 82 50.25 -39.44 -1.91
CA LEU A 82 49.49 -40.68 -2.09
C LEU A 82 48.75 -40.62 -3.43
N ILE A 83 49.22 -41.37 -4.42
CA ILE A 83 48.61 -41.43 -5.75
C ILE A 83 47.79 -42.72 -5.85
N VAL A 84 46.46 -42.59 -5.78
CA VAL A 84 45.52 -43.72 -5.83
C VAL A 84 44.30 -43.38 -6.70
N ALA A 85 43.75 -44.39 -7.38
CA ALA A 85 42.55 -44.19 -8.20
C ALA A 85 41.26 -44.12 -7.36
N LYS A 86 41.21 -44.84 -6.24
CA LYS A 86 40.03 -44.92 -5.35
C LYS A 86 40.44 -45.29 -3.94
N ILE A 87 39.91 -44.58 -2.95
CA ILE A 87 39.91 -44.97 -1.55
C ILE A 87 38.54 -45.60 -1.25
N VAL A 88 38.51 -46.79 -0.65
CA VAL A 88 37.28 -47.56 -0.41
C VAL A 88 37.02 -47.62 1.08
N GLY A 89 35.76 -47.38 1.48
CA GLY A 89 35.33 -47.37 2.87
C GLY A 89 35.21 -45.97 3.45
N ASN A 90 34.80 -45.89 4.72
CA ASN A 90 34.70 -44.61 5.43
C ASN A 90 36.10 -44.07 5.65
N THR A 91 36.32 -42.81 5.26
CA THR A 91 37.59 -42.12 5.45
C THR A 91 37.33 -40.89 6.30
N THR A 92 38.10 -40.73 7.37
CA THR A 92 38.06 -39.54 8.22
C THR A 92 39.26 -38.68 7.92
N ILE A 93 39.04 -37.38 7.69
CA ILE A 93 40.08 -36.36 7.67
C ILE A 93 39.89 -35.56 8.95
N GLU A 94 40.84 -35.63 9.88
CA GLU A 94 40.70 -35.00 11.21
C GLU A 94 40.92 -33.48 11.17
N ASN A 95 41.59 -33.00 10.13
CA ASN A 95 41.94 -31.60 9.93
C ASN A 95 41.39 -31.10 8.59
N ASP A 96 42.03 -30.08 8.02
CA ASP A 96 41.62 -29.48 6.76
C ASP A 96 41.86 -30.42 5.57
N LEU A 97 40.90 -30.44 4.63
CA LEU A 97 41.01 -31.07 3.33
C LEU A 97 41.17 -29.98 2.25
N ASP A 98 42.37 -29.83 1.70
CA ASP A 98 42.62 -28.98 0.54
C ASP A 98 42.45 -29.77 -0.76
N VAL A 99 41.56 -29.32 -1.65
CA VAL A 99 41.24 -29.97 -2.92
C VAL A 99 41.52 -29.00 -4.06
N GLY A 100 42.61 -29.22 -4.80
CA GLY A 100 42.97 -28.39 -5.96
C GLY A 100 42.02 -28.50 -7.17
N GLY A 101 40.93 -29.26 -7.06
CA GLY A 101 39.95 -29.55 -8.11
C GLY A 101 38.52 -29.50 -7.60
N THR A 102 37.63 -30.36 -8.11
CA THR A 102 36.23 -30.41 -7.73
C THR A 102 35.94 -31.50 -6.70
N ILE A 103 35.04 -31.22 -5.76
CA ILE A 103 34.40 -32.22 -4.91
C ILE A 103 33.07 -32.59 -5.55
N THR A 104 32.89 -33.86 -5.91
CA THR A 104 31.61 -34.40 -6.39
C THR A 104 31.06 -35.36 -5.36
N ALA A 105 29.92 -35.01 -4.75
CA ALA A 105 29.27 -35.81 -3.73
C ALA A 105 27.75 -35.84 -3.97
N SER A 106 27.09 -36.92 -3.59
CA SER A 106 25.63 -37.00 -3.63
C SER A 106 24.96 -36.13 -2.56
N ARG A 107 25.64 -35.94 -1.41
CA ARG A 107 25.20 -35.09 -0.32
C ARG A 107 26.42 -34.51 0.39
N LEU A 108 26.35 -33.23 0.72
CA LEU A 108 27.28 -32.56 1.61
C LEU A 108 26.48 -32.14 2.86
N GLU A 109 26.83 -32.70 4.02
CA GLU A 109 26.30 -32.29 5.32
C GLU A 109 27.42 -31.54 6.04
N VAL A 110 27.25 -30.24 6.23
CA VAL A 110 28.24 -29.35 6.85
C VAL A 110 27.51 -28.37 7.76
N ASP A 111 28.19 -27.95 8.83
CA ASP A 111 27.66 -26.94 9.75
C ASP A 111 27.68 -25.54 9.11
N GLU A 112 28.76 -25.20 8.39
CA GLU A 112 28.90 -23.95 7.65
C GLU A 112 29.52 -24.21 6.26
N LEU A 113 28.87 -23.69 5.21
CA LEU A 113 29.41 -23.68 3.85
C LEU A 113 29.71 -22.24 3.44
N LYS A 114 31.00 -21.88 3.36
CA LYS A 114 31.45 -20.60 2.83
C LYS A 114 31.90 -20.77 1.37
N ALA A 115 30.99 -20.50 0.44
CA ALA A 115 31.25 -20.60 -1.00
C ALA A 115 30.46 -19.54 -1.78
N ASP A 116 30.93 -19.22 -2.99
CA ASP A 116 30.10 -18.55 -4.00
C ASP A 116 29.17 -19.61 -4.61
N VAL A 117 27.94 -19.68 -4.09
CA VAL A 117 26.98 -20.74 -4.43
C VAL A 117 26.08 -20.27 -5.57
N ARG A 118 26.21 -20.93 -6.72
CA ARG A 118 25.16 -20.90 -7.75
C ARG A 118 24.13 -22.00 -7.45
N ASN A 119 22.95 -21.58 -7.04
CA ASN A 119 21.84 -22.51 -6.79
C ASN A 119 21.17 -22.93 -8.12
N GLU A 120 21.58 -24.06 -8.68
CA GLU A 120 20.84 -24.73 -9.76
C GLU A 120 19.89 -25.76 -9.14
N ARG A 121 18.60 -25.41 -9.06
CA ARG A 121 17.58 -26.22 -8.38
C ARG A 121 16.42 -26.52 -9.32
N THR A 122 15.90 -27.73 -9.23
CA THR A 122 14.68 -28.17 -9.92
C THR A 122 13.42 -27.96 -9.07
N SER A 123 13.57 -27.57 -7.80
CA SER A 123 12.49 -27.27 -6.86
C SER A 123 12.60 -25.85 -6.27
N PRO A 124 11.48 -25.27 -5.76
CA PRO A 124 11.45 -23.94 -5.16
C PRO A 124 12.33 -23.80 -3.93
N LEU A 125 12.76 -22.57 -3.59
CA LEU A 125 13.42 -22.29 -2.30
C LEU A 125 12.42 -22.51 -1.17
N GLU A 126 12.77 -23.41 -0.25
CA GLU A 126 11.92 -23.80 0.87
C GLU A 126 12.54 -23.32 2.17
N PHE A 127 11.78 -22.53 2.93
CA PHE A 127 12.11 -22.18 4.31
C PHE A 127 11.42 -23.19 5.22
N VAL A 128 12.12 -24.27 5.55
CA VAL A 128 11.58 -25.33 6.41
C VAL A 128 11.42 -24.81 7.84
N CYS A 129 10.24 -25.04 8.41
CA CYS A 129 9.83 -24.59 9.73
C CYS A 129 9.37 -25.80 10.56
N SER A 130 9.43 -25.67 11.88
CA SER A 130 8.93 -26.67 12.84
C SER A 130 7.98 -26.01 13.84
N VAL A 131 7.43 -26.79 14.77
CA VAL A 131 6.59 -26.25 15.86
C VAL A 131 7.35 -25.29 16.78
N ASP A 132 8.66 -25.51 16.95
CA ASP A 132 9.52 -24.70 17.82
C ASP A 132 10.28 -23.59 17.05
N ASP A 133 10.30 -23.68 15.72
CA ASP A 133 10.97 -22.74 14.81
C ASP A 133 10.03 -22.36 13.66
N GLY A 134 9.15 -21.40 13.97
CA GLY A 134 8.14 -20.92 13.04
C GLY A 134 8.70 -20.16 11.83
N PRO A 135 7.85 -19.80 10.85
CA PRO A 135 8.30 -19.14 9.63
C PRO A 135 8.79 -17.70 9.83
N TYR A 136 8.50 -17.10 10.98
CA TYR A 136 8.71 -15.67 11.21
C TYR A 136 10.20 -15.31 11.28
N GLY A 137 10.61 -14.31 10.49
CA GLY A 137 12.00 -13.89 10.34
C GLY A 137 12.78 -14.68 9.28
N LYS A 138 12.22 -15.78 8.74
CA LYS A 138 12.81 -16.50 7.61
C LYS A 138 12.49 -15.80 6.30
N GLY A 139 13.47 -15.76 5.39
CA GLY A 139 13.36 -15.10 4.09
C GLY A 139 14.73 -14.75 3.50
N LEU A 140 14.77 -13.70 2.69
CA LEU A 140 15.98 -13.19 2.08
C LEU A 140 16.55 -12.04 2.90
N LEU A 141 17.87 -12.07 3.13
CA LEU A 141 18.62 -11.05 3.83
C LEU A 141 19.76 -10.56 2.94
N TRP A 142 19.85 -9.24 2.78
CA TRP A 142 21.02 -8.60 2.17
C TRP A 142 21.80 -7.86 3.26
N THR A 143 23.03 -8.30 3.49
CA THR A 143 23.92 -7.82 4.56
C THR A 143 25.22 -7.24 4.00
N GLY A 144 25.97 -6.52 4.83
CA GLY A 144 27.33 -6.06 4.48
C GLY A 144 27.42 -4.60 4.05
N TYR A 145 26.31 -3.87 4.02
CA TYR A 145 26.29 -2.43 3.76
C TYR A 145 25.09 -1.77 4.48
N ASP A 146 25.38 -0.74 5.29
CA ASP A 146 24.41 -0.03 6.13
C ASP A 146 23.60 -1.00 7.04
N HIS A 147 22.26 -0.98 6.99
CA HIS A 147 21.41 -1.91 7.72
C HIS A 147 21.09 -3.16 6.89
N THR A 148 20.77 -4.26 7.57
CA THR A 148 20.33 -5.50 6.92
C THR A 148 18.97 -5.31 6.27
N LYS A 149 18.90 -5.49 4.95
CA LYS A 149 17.67 -5.40 4.17
C LYS A 149 17.00 -6.76 4.14
N GLN A 150 15.68 -6.79 4.27
CA GLN A 150 14.96 -8.04 4.54
C GLN A 150 13.73 -8.15 3.64
N LEU A 151 13.52 -9.35 3.07
CA LEU A 151 12.22 -9.80 2.55
C LEU A 151 11.86 -11.11 3.27
N VAL A 152 11.05 -11.01 4.31
CA VAL A 152 10.83 -12.10 5.29
C VAL A 152 9.35 -12.27 5.62
N MET A 153 9.01 -13.45 6.16
CA MET A 153 7.69 -13.66 6.76
C MET A 153 7.61 -12.97 8.12
N LYS A 154 6.54 -12.21 8.37
CA LYS A 154 6.21 -11.61 9.67
C LYS A 154 4.86 -12.13 10.14
N GLY A 155 4.71 -12.32 11.45
CA GLY A 155 3.46 -12.71 12.07
C GLY A 155 2.61 -11.50 12.49
N SER A 156 1.38 -11.79 12.93
CA SER A 156 0.41 -10.80 13.44
C SER A 156 0.06 -9.66 12.47
N PRO A 157 -0.60 -9.94 11.32
CA PRO A 157 -0.90 -11.24 10.74
C PRO A 157 0.28 -11.78 9.90
N ASP A 158 0.17 -13.03 9.46
CA ASP A 158 1.09 -13.63 8.49
C ASP A 158 1.12 -12.79 7.22
N ARG A 159 2.30 -12.26 6.91
CA ARG A 159 2.53 -11.43 5.73
C ARG A 159 3.97 -11.52 5.26
N MET A 160 4.15 -11.44 3.95
CA MET A 160 5.45 -11.08 3.39
C MET A 160 5.71 -9.61 3.72
N TRP A 161 6.86 -9.33 4.31
CA TRP A 161 7.26 -8.00 4.69
C TRP A 161 8.64 -7.69 4.12
N THR A 162 8.76 -6.51 3.52
CA THR A 162 10.00 -5.94 3.02
C THR A 162 10.42 -4.75 3.90
N SER A 163 11.72 -4.63 4.18
CA SER A 163 12.28 -3.41 4.79
C SER A 163 12.47 -2.27 3.78
N GLU A 164 12.55 -2.62 2.50
CA GLU A 164 12.76 -1.68 1.38
C GLU A 164 11.49 -1.52 0.54
N ASP A 165 11.49 -0.53 -0.34
CA ASP A 165 10.45 -0.37 -1.35
C ASP A 165 10.35 -1.60 -2.27
N PHE A 166 9.12 -1.94 -2.64
CA PHE A 166 8.84 -3.03 -3.59
C PHE A 166 8.51 -2.43 -4.96
N ASP A 167 9.56 -2.15 -5.73
CA ASP A 167 9.44 -1.56 -7.05
C ASP A 167 9.09 -2.62 -8.11
N LEU A 168 8.02 -2.37 -8.85
CA LEU A 168 7.54 -3.23 -9.92
C LEU A 168 8.05 -2.71 -11.26
N HIS A 169 8.45 -3.61 -12.15
CA HIS A 169 8.87 -3.20 -13.49
C HIS A 169 7.73 -2.48 -14.24
N THR A 170 8.06 -1.56 -15.12
CA THR A 170 7.08 -0.78 -15.89
C THR A 170 6.08 -1.69 -16.61
N GLY A 171 4.79 -1.39 -16.45
CA GLY A 171 3.70 -2.18 -17.02
C GLY A 171 3.25 -3.36 -16.14
N HIS A 172 3.87 -3.56 -14.98
CA HIS A 172 3.40 -4.50 -13.97
C HIS A 172 2.52 -3.81 -12.92
N GLU A 173 1.77 -4.62 -12.19
CA GLU A 173 0.73 -4.17 -11.26
C GLU A 173 0.78 -5.03 -10.00
N TYR A 174 0.37 -4.45 -8.87
CA TYR A 174 0.10 -5.23 -7.66
C TYR A 174 -1.27 -5.91 -7.81
N LYS A 175 -1.34 -7.23 -7.54
CA LYS A 175 -2.54 -8.04 -7.81
C LYS A 175 -2.96 -8.89 -6.62
N ILE A 176 -4.26 -9.09 -6.47
CA ILE A 176 -4.86 -10.09 -5.56
C ILE A 176 -5.73 -11.01 -6.41
N GLY A 177 -5.51 -12.33 -6.34
CA GLY A 177 -6.31 -13.29 -7.10
C GLY A 177 -6.26 -13.09 -8.63
N ASN A 178 -5.12 -12.61 -9.16
CA ASN A 178 -4.92 -12.23 -10.56
C ASN A 178 -5.72 -10.98 -11.02
N VAL A 179 -6.34 -10.24 -10.09
CA VAL A 179 -7.01 -8.96 -10.34
C VAL A 179 -6.08 -7.81 -9.97
N SER A 180 -5.97 -6.81 -10.85
CA SER A 180 -5.18 -5.59 -10.58
C SER A 180 -5.77 -4.82 -9.40
N VAL A 181 -4.91 -4.38 -8.48
CA VAL A 181 -5.27 -3.57 -7.30
C VAL A 181 -4.67 -2.18 -7.44
N LEU A 182 -3.41 -2.09 -7.86
CA LEU A 182 -2.70 -0.83 -8.05
C LEU A 182 -1.76 -0.96 -9.26
N SER A 183 -1.88 0.00 -10.19
CA SER A 183 -0.97 0.20 -11.31
C SER A 183 -0.35 1.60 -11.25
N ALA A 184 0.52 1.91 -12.21
CA ALA A 184 1.12 3.24 -12.33
C ALA A 184 0.08 4.37 -12.60
N ASN A 185 -1.10 4.04 -13.14
CA ASN A 185 -2.04 5.05 -13.65
C ASN A 185 -3.44 4.97 -13.02
N GLU A 186 -3.80 3.85 -12.39
CA GLU A 186 -5.15 3.66 -11.87
C GLU A 186 -5.21 2.69 -10.68
N LEU A 187 -6.28 2.83 -9.90
CA LEU A 187 -6.73 1.81 -8.95
C LEU A 187 -7.45 0.70 -9.69
N GLY A 188 -7.36 -0.52 -9.16
CA GLY A 188 -8.05 -1.67 -9.68
C GLY A 188 -9.57 -1.50 -9.74
N PRO A 189 -10.26 -2.10 -10.73
CA PRO A 189 -11.70 -1.94 -10.92
C PRO A 189 -12.55 -2.54 -9.79
N ASP A 190 -12.01 -3.51 -9.05
CA ASP A 190 -12.72 -4.20 -7.96
C ASP A 190 -12.54 -3.48 -6.60
N ILE A 191 -11.81 -2.35 -6.57
CA ILE A 191 -11.64 -1.55 -5.36
C ILE A 191 -12.93 -0.75 -5.09
N THR A 192 -13.71 -1.21 -4.14
CA THR A 192 -15.02 -0.63 -3.78
C THR A 192 -14.98 0.34 -2.59
N LYS A 193 -13.87 0.37 -1.84
CA LYS A 193 -13.71 1.22 -0.66
C LYS A 193 -12.30 1.78 -0.59
N SER A 194 -12.20 3.04 -0.18
CA SER A 194 -10.96 3.73 0.12
C SER A 194 -11.17 4.66 1.33
N SER A 195 -10.09 4.98 2.04
CA SER A 195 -10.07 5.98 3.11
C SER A 195 -8.84 6.86 2.87
N LEU A 196 -9.06 7.99 2.20
CA LEU A 196 -8.02 8.91 1.78
C LEU A 196 -8.15 10.21 2.57
N THR A 197 -7.04 10.72 3.09
CA THR A 197 -6.99 12.01 3.82
C THR A 197 -6.78 13.19 2.89
N GLU A 198 -6.08 12.97 1.78
CA GLU A 198 -5.79 13.98 0.77
C GLU A 198 -5.82 13.34 -0.61
N VAL A 199 -6.37 14.06 -1.58
CA VAL A 199 -6.36 13.71 -3.00
C VAL A 199 -5.95 14.93 -3.81
N GLY A 200 -5.28 14.71 -4.93
CA GLY A 200 -5.00 15.78 -5.88
C GLY A 200 -6.26 16.30 -6.58
N THR A 201 -6.09 17.10 -7.62
CA THR A 201 -7.22 17.58 -8.43
C THR A 201 -7.93 16.41 -9.12
N LEU A 202 -9.21 16.23 -8.79
CA LEU A 202 -10.09 15.31 -9.50
C LEU A 202 -10.69 16.01 -10.72
N ARG A 203 -10.59 15.40 -11.90
CA ARG A 203 -11.23 15.88 -13.13
C ARG A 203 -12.38 14.94 -13.48
N ASN A 204 -13.56 15.51 -13.74
CA ASN A 204 -14.78 14.75 -14.02
C ASN A 204 -15.17 13.78 -12.88
N LEU A 205 -15.10 14.23 -11.63
CA LEU A 205 -15.56 13.45 -10.48
C LEU A 205 -17.06 13.12 -10.64
N LYS A 206 -17.36 11.82 -10.73
CA LYS A 206 -18.71 11.29 -10.69
C LYS A 206 -18.89 10.51 -9.39
N THR A 207 -19.85 10.93 -8.58
CA THR A 207 -20.24 10.24 -7.35
C THR A 207 -21.65 9.66 -7.52
N GLU A 208 -21.94 8.59 -6.79
CA GLU A 208 -23.28 8.02 -6.67
C GLU A 208 -23.70 8.05 -5.20
N GLY A 209 -24.97 8.37 -4.96
CA GLY A 209 -25.50 8.58 -3.60
C GLY A 209 -25.16 9.96 -3.03
N SER A 210 -25.17 10.05 -1.71
CA SER A 210 -24.99 11.30 -0.98
C SER A 210 -23.53 11.78 -0.98
N LEU A 211 -23.34 13.10 -0.99
CA LEU A 211 -22.04 13.77 -0.94
C LEU A 211 -22.03 14.77 0.22
N THR A 212 -20.97 14.76 1.02
CA THR A 212 -20.75 15.73 2.08
C THR A 212 -19.39 16.39 1.89
N ILE A 213 -19.34 17.72 1.93
CA ILE A 213 -18.13 18.53 1.85
C ILE A 213 -18.04 19.38 3.11
N ASP A 214 -16.95 19.21 3.87
CA ASP A 214 -16.63 20.01 5.06
C ASP A 214 -17.73 20.06 6.13
N GLN A 215 -18.62 19.05 6.15
CA GLN A 215 -19.82 19.04 7.02
C GLN A 215 -20.68 20.31 6.88
N PHE A 216 -20.64 20.94 5.70
CA PHE A 216 -21.33 22.20 5.43
C PHE A 216 -22.09 22.18 4.11
N VAL A 217 -21.55 21.57 3.06
CA VAL A 217 -22.27 21.37 1.80
C VAL A 217 -22.66 19.91 1.67
N PHE A 218 -23.92 19.68 1.36
CA PHE A 218 -24.54 18.37 1.36
C PHE A 218 -25.32 18.16 0.06
N TYR A 219 -25.18 16.99 -0.53
CA TYR A 219 -26.13 16.46 -1.48
C TYR A 219 -26.73 15.20 -0.88
N ASN A 220 -28.03 15.20 -0.64
CA ASN A 220 -28.78 14.03 -0.22
C ASN A 220 -29.29 13.30 -1.46
N GLY A 221 -28.69 12.13 -1.74
CA GLY A 221 -29.03 11.33 -2.93
C GLY A 221 -30.41 10.67 -2.86
N ASP A 222 -30.94 10.45 -1.66
CA ASP A 222 -32.25 9.81 -1.46
C ASP A 222 -33.39 10.78 -1.78
N GLU A 223 -33.24 12.04 -1.37
CA GLU A 223 -34.24 13.11 -1.59
C GLU A 223 -33.93 13.99 -2.81
N MET A 224 -32.76 13.81 -3.44
CA MET A 224 -32.24 14.65 -4.52
C MET A 224 -32.12 16.13 -4.14
N ARG A 225 -31.69 16.42 -2.91
CA ARG A 225 -31.59 17.78 -2.37
C ARG A 225 -30.15 18.24 -2.22
N PHE A 226 -29.88 19.47 -2.62
CA PHE A 226 -28.60 20.13 -2.41
C PHE A 226 -28.72 21.19 -1.30
N GLY A 227 -28.04 20.95 -0.19
CA GLY A 227 -28.05 21.78 1.00
C GLY A 227 -26.72 22.46 1.26
N ILE A 228 -26.74 23.73 1.68
CA ILE A 228 -25.60 24.45 2.25
C ILE A 228 -26.00 24.86 3.67
N GLY A 229 -25.23 24.46 4.68
CA GLY A 229 -25.53 24.68 6.09
C GLY A 229 -26.67 23.81 6.65
N THR A 230 -27.18 22.84 5.88
CA THR A 230 -28.22 21.89 6.34
C THR A 230 -28.12 20.57 5.57
N GLU A 231 -28.30 19.45 6.28
CA GLU A 231 -28.42 18.10 5.71
C GLU A 231 -29.87 17.75 5.34
N LEU A 232 -30.83 18.48 5.93
CA LEU A 232 -32.27 18.25 5.83
C LEU A 232 -32.94 19.50 5.25
N GLY A 233 -32.51 19.88 4.04
CA GLY A 233 -33.10 21.02 3.33
C GLY A 233 -34.58 20.81 3.03
N ASN A 234 -35.36 21.88 3.03
CA ASN A 234 -36.81 21.84 2.76
C ASN A 234 -37.17 22.07 1.28
N GLY A 235 -36.22 22.52 0.45
CA GLY A 235 -36.35 22.58 -1.00
C GLY A 235 -35.26 21.80 -1.73
N GLN A 236 -35.43 21.59 -3.04
CA GLN A 236 -34.43 20.93 -3.88
C GLN A 236 -33.04 21.60 -3.81
N LEU A 237 -32.99 22.93 -3.73
CA LEU A 237 -31.83 23.69 -3.27
C LEU A 237 -32.20 24.38 -1.96
N SER A 238 -31.39 24.21 -0.92
CA SER A 238 -31.57 24.85 0.37
C SER A 238 -30.26 25.49 0.86
N VAL A 239 -30.32 26.74 1.31
CA VAL A 239 -29.19 27.45 1.93
C VAL A 239 -29.65 27.91 3.30
N SER A 240 -29.13 27.26 4.33
CA SER A 240 -29.53 27.49 5.72
C SER A 240 -28.42 28.13 6.53
N SER A 241 -28.85 28.93 7.49
CA SER A 241 -28.08 29.39 8.64
C SER A 241 -28.73 28.85 9.91
N ASN A 242 -28.54 29.50 11.05
CA ASN A 242 -29.15 29.10 12.32
C ASN A 242 -30.68 29.30 12.34
N GLU A 243 -31.20 30.31 11.64
CA GLU A 243 -32.61 30.74 11.75
C GLU A 243 -33.31 30.94 10.39
N VAL A 244 -32.52 31.19 9.34
CA VAL A 244 -33.02 31.45 8.00
C VAL A 244 -32.64 30.30 7.10
N GLU A 245 -33.62 29.76 6.38
CA GLU A 245 -33.42 28.84 5.27
C GLU A 245 -34.01 29.45 4.01
N PHE A 246 -33.15 29.69 3.01
CA PHE A 246 -33.56 30.03 1.66
C PHE A 246 -33.73 28.76 0.84
N ILE A 247 -34.83 28.64 0.10
CA ILE A 247 -35.15 27.48 -0.73
C ILE A 247 -35.41 27.87 -2.19
N VAL A 248 -35.06 26.96 -3.08
CA VAL A 248 -35.59 26.87 -4.44
C VAL A 248 -36.15 25.45 -4.61
N ASP A 249 -37.44 25.37 -4.85
CA ASP A 249 -38.16 24.09 -4.90
C ASP A 249 -39.13 24.07 -6.10
N PRO A 250 -38.74 23.41 -7.20
CA PRO A 250 -39.63 23.22 -8.34
C PRO A 250 -40.80 22.28 -8.00
N GLU A 251 -42.02 22.72 -8.29
CA GLU A 251 -43.22 21.88 -8.29
C GLU A 251 -43.59 21.47 -9.73
N TYR A 252 -44.80 20.93 -9.93
CA TYR A 252 -45.26 20.46 -11.24
C TYR A 252 -45.43 21.61 -12.25
N ASP A 253 -46.06 22.71 -11.85
CA ASP A 253 -46.41 23.85 -12.72
C ASP A 253 -45.92 25.21 -12.19
N SER A 254 -45.15 25.20 -11.09
CA SER A 254 -44.61 26.40 -10.47
C SER A 254 -43.25 26.14 -9.83
N VAL A 255 -42.58 27.20 -9.37
CA VAL A 255 -41.34 27.10 -8.59
C VAL A 255 -41.47 27.99 -7.37
N ASN A 256 -41.23 27.41 -6.21
CA ASN A 256 -41.16 28.15 -4.95
C ASN A 256 -39.73 28.68 -4.76
N VAL A 257 -39.60 30.00 -4.56
CA VAL A 257 -38.32 30.65 -4.26
C VAL A 257 -38.52 31.64 -3.11
N GLY A 258 -37.79 31.46 -2.02
CA GLY A 258 -37.84 32.38 -0.89
C GLY A 258 -37.35 31.75 0.40
N THR A 259 -37.87 32.22 1.53
CA THR A 259 -37.56 31.66 2.85
C THR A 259 -38.58 30.58 3.22
N TYR A 260 -38.10 29.42 3.68
CA TYR A 260 -38.97 28.37 4.24
C TYR A 260 -39.35 28.68 5.69
N THR A 261 -38.42 29.26 6.46
CA THR A 261 -38.68 29.71 7.83
C THR A 261 -39.48 31.02 7.86
N THR A 262 -39.94 31.43 9.04
CA THR A 262 -40.68 32.70 9.25
C THR A 262 -39.79 33.95 9.16
N SER A 263 -38.78 33.91 8.31
CA SER A 263 -37.77 34.96 8.15
C SER A 263 -38.07 35.80 6.91
N ASP A 264 -37.63 37.06 6.94
CA ASP A 264 -37.79 37.97 5.81
C ASP A 264 -36.84 37.60 4.66
N LEU A 265 -37.24 37.90 3.42
CA LEU A 265 -36.40 37.83 2.23
C LEU A 265 -36.07 39.24 1.72
N ASN A 266 -34.78 39.53 1.61
CA ASN A 266 -34.28 40.80 1.08
C ASN A 266 -33.67 40.58 -0.31
N LEU A 267 -34.22 41.28 -1.31
CA LEU A 267 -33.58 41.41 -2.62
C LEU A 267 -32.65 42.62 -2.56
N VAL A 268 -31.35 42.36 -2.65
CA VAL A 268 -30.29 43.34 -2.37
C VAL A 268 -29.47 43.59 -3.63
N THR A 269 -29.08 44.84 -3.83
CA THR A 269 -27.95 45.24 -4.68
C THR A 269 -27.06 46.14 -3.85
N ASP A 270 -25.76 46.26 -4.14
CA ASP A 270 -24.88 47.25 -3.48
C ASP A 270 -24.99 47.31 -1.94
N ASN A 271 -25.30 46.16 -1.32
CA ASN A 271 -25.56 46.00 0.11
C ASN A 271 -26.75 46.84 0.67
N GLN A 272 -27.70 47.21 -0.19
CA GLN A 272 -28.95 47.89 0.13
C GLN A 272 -30.16 47.05 -0.27
N THR A 273 -31.15 46.94 0.61
CA THR A 273 -32.39 46.22 0.30
C THR A 273 -33.25 47.04 -0.66
N ARG A 274 -33.59 46.46 -1.82
CA ARG A 274 -34.43 47.08 -2.84
C ARG A 274 -35.87 46.62 -2.76
N ILE A 275 -36.07 45.34 -2.44
CA ILE A 275 -37.38 44.76 -2.16
C ILE A 275 -37.25 43.95 -0.88
N HIS A 276 -38.11 44.26 0.10
CA HIS A 276 -38.18 43.57 1.38
C HIS A 276 -39.49 42.80 1.44
N ILE A 277 -39.41 41.48 1.36
CA ILE A 277 -40.55 40.58 1.51
C ILE A 277 -40.56 40.10 2.96
N LYS A 278 -41.53 40.58 3.73
CA LYS A 278 -41.61 40.35 5.17
C LYS A 278 -42.46 39.14 5.48
N SER A 279 -42.04 38.41 6.50
CA SER A 279 -42.77 37.33 7.15
C SER A 279 -44.17 37.71 7.65
N ASN A 280 -44.47 39.00 7.81
CA ASN A 280 -45.77 39.53 8.24
C ASN A 280 -46.72 39.92 7.10
N ASN A 281 -46.62 39.22 5.95
CA ASN A 281 -47.45 39.45 4.76
C ASN A 281 -47.32 40.86 4.17
N ARG A 282 -46.13 41.47 4.29
CA ARG A 282 -45.87 42.80 3.73
C ARG A 282 -44.73 42.74 2.74
N MET A 283 -44.89 43.45 1.64
CA MET A 283 -43.80 43.74 0.71
C MET A 283 -43.52 45.24 0.74
N VAL A 284 -42.25 45.62 0.77
CA VAL A 284 -41.80 47.00 0.62
C VAL A 284 -40.90 47.07 -0.61
N VAL A 285 -41.19 48.00 -1.51
CA VAL A 285 -40.36 48.31 -2.69
C VAL A 285 -39.74 49.70 -2.47
N GLY A 286 -38.42 49.77 -2.51
CA GLY A 286 -37.64 50.94 -2.10
C GLY A 286 -37.07 50.82 -0.67
N SER A 287 -36.04 51.62 -0.37
CA SER A 287 -35.34 51.62 0.92
C SER A 287 -35.74 52.80 1.83
N ASP A 288 -36.10 53.94 1.25
CA ASP A 288 -36.31 55.22 1.93
C ASP A 288 -37.20 56.16 1.10
N SER A 289 -37.36 57.41 1.56
CA SER A 289 -38.16 58.43 0.87
C SER A 289 -37.55 58.91 -0.46
N ASP A 290 -36.25 58.70 -0.66
CA ASP A 290 -35.53 59.12 -1.86
C ASP A 290 -35.47 58.01 -2.91
N SER A 291 -35.99 56.83 -2.58
CA SER A 291 -36.03 55.66 -3.45
C SER A 291 -36.92 55.89 -4.66
N VAL A 292 -36.34 55.79 -5.85
CA VAL A 292 -37.05 55.94 -7.11
C VAL A 292 -37.50 54.58 -7.64
N THR A 293 -38.81 54.35 -7.67
CA THR A 293 -39.42 53.18 -8.33
C THR A 293 -40.09 53.60 -9.63
N THR A 294 -39.64 53.07 -10.75
CA THR A 294 -40.26 53.33 -12.07
C THR A 294 -41.04 52.11 -12.53
N VAL A 295 -42.36 52.24 -12.70
CA VAL A 295 -43.22 51.24 -13.33
C VAL A 295 -43.45 51.65 -14.79
N LYS A 296 -42.83 50.95 -15.73
CA LYS A 296 -43.09 51.13 -17.16
C LYS A 296 -44.25 50.23 -17.57
N GLY A 297 -45.33 50.81 -18.11
CA GLY A 297 -46.55 50.09 -18.50
C GLY A 297 -47.78 50.58 -17.74
N LYS A 298 -48.78 49.70 -17.59
CA LYS A 298 -50.02 49.99 -16.84
C LYS A 298 -49.94 49.36 -15.44
N LEU A 299 -50.29 50.11 -14.40
CA LEU A 299 -50.35 49.64 -13.02
C LEU A 299 -51.81 49.44 -12.59
N GLY A 300 -52.16 48.20 -12.25
CA GLY A 300 -53.46 47.84 -11.68
C GLY A 300 -53.36 47.57 -10.19
N ILE A 301 -54.24 48.16 -9.38
CA ILE A 301 -54.38 47.85 -7.95
C ILE A 301 -55.79 47.29 -7.71
N GLY A 302 -55.88 45.99 -7.43
CA GLY A 302 -57.15 45.30 -7.24
C GLY A 302 -57.99 45.16 -8.51
N VAL A 303 -57.37 45.25 -9.70
CA VAL A 303 -57.99 45.07 -11.02
C VAL A 303 -57.18 44.06 -11.84
N ASN A 304 -57.85 43.18 -12.58
CA ASN A 304 -57.18 42.11 -13.35
C ASN A 304 -56.56 42.62 -14.67
N ASN A 305 -57.23 43.56 -15.33
CA ASN A 305 -56.84 44.06 -16.65
C ASN A 305 -56.90 45.59 -16.67
N PRO A 306 -55.84 46.29 -16.20
CA PRO A 306 -55.81 47.74 -16.25
C PRO A 306 -55.83 48.22 -17.72
N ASP A 307 -56.84 49.01 -18.06
CA ASP A 307 -57.06 49.56 -19.40
C ASP A 307 -56.33 50.90 -19.61
N VAL A 308 -56.00 51.60 -18.52
CA VAL A 308 -55.23 52.86 -18.48
C VAL A 308 -53.91 52.72 -17.69
N CYS A 309 -53.05 53.75 -17.71
CA CYS A 309 -51.73 53.71 -17.06
C CYS A 309 -51.80 53.46 -15.54
N PHE A 310 -52.86 53.90 -14.87
CA PHE A 310 -53.12 53.63 -13.45
C PHE A 310 -54.61 53.36 -13.23
N SER A 311 -54.95 52.17 -12.74
CA SER A 311 -56.33 51.75 -12.50
C SER A 311 -56.47 51.07 -11.14
N THR A 312 -57.48 51.46 -10.36
CA THR A 312 -57.73 50.94 -9.01
C THR A 312 -59.19 50.53 -8.85
N SER A 313 -59.48 49.43 -8.15
CA SER A 313 -60.87 49.02 -7.87
C SER A 313 -61.47 49.73 -6.65
N GLY A 314 -60.64 50.37 -5.84
CA GLY A 314 -61.06 51.13 -4.66
C GLY A 314 -60.57 52.58 -4.69
N PRO A 315 -60.95 53.37 -3.66
CA PRO A 315 -60.48 54.74 -3.49
C PRO A 315 -58.96 54.82 -3.47
N PHE A 316 -58.40 55.89 -4.02
CA PHE A 316 -56.99 56.21 -3.90
C PHE A 316 -56.81 57.55 -3.18
N LYS A 317 -55.61 57.75 -2.60
CA LYS A 317 -55.25 58.99 -1.93
C LYS A 317 -54.08 59.66 -2.65
N PHE A 318 -54.23 60.93 -2.98
CA PHE A 318 -53.19 61.74 -3.59
C PHE A 318 -53.05 63.04 -2.79
N GLU A 319 -51.83 63.37 -2.34
CA GLU A 319 -51.58 64.57 -1.52
C GLU A 319 -52.52 64.67 -0.30
N ASN A 320 -52.73 63.53 0.39
CA ASN A 320 -53.66 63.39 1.52
C ASN A 320 -55.14 63.73 1.20
N LYS A 321 -55.54 63.73 -0.08
CA LYS A 321 -56.94 63.82 -0.52
C LYS A 321 -57.41 62.48 -1.05
N LYS A 322 -58.51 61.98 -0.50
CA LYS A 322 -59.15 60.75 -0.95
C LYS A 322 -60.05 61.06 -2.15
N PHE A 323 -59.94 60.24 -3.18
CA PHE A 323 -60.81 60.24 -4.35
C PHE A 323 -61.51 58.90 -4.43
N GLU A 324 -62.84 58.92 -4.49
CA GLU A 324 -63.68 57.73 -4.63
C GLU A 324 -64.84 57.99 -5.59
N VAL A 325 -65.60 56.94 -5.91
CA VAL A 325 -66.79 57.02 -6.76
C VAL A 325 -68.01 56.58 -5.96
N GLY A 326 -69.16 57.20 -6.22
CA GLY A 326 -70.41 56.85 -5.55
C GLY A 326 -71.63 57.51 -6.19
N VAL A 327 -72.82 57.02 -5.85
CA VAL A 327 -74.11 57.55 -6.35
C VAL A 327 -74.68 58.66 -5.45
N GLU A 328 -74.13 58.86 -4.25
CA GLU A 328 -74.51 59.90 -3.30
C GLU A 328 -73.32 60.33 -2.43
N ALA A 329 -73.48 61.42 -1.67
CA ALA A 329 -72.49 61.83 -0.67
C ALA A 329 -72.32 60.74 0.42
N PRO A 330 -71.09 60.49 0.92
CA PRO A 330 -70.84 59.45 1.91
C PRO A 330 -71.69 59.59 3.18
N LYS A 331 -72.18 58.46 3.69
CA LYS A 331 -72.92 58.34 4.96
C LYS A 331 -72.09 57.76 6.11
N ASN A 332 -70.97 57.12 5.80
CA ASN A 332 -70.05 56.47 6.74
C ASN A 332 -68.61 56.61 6.24
N GLY A 333 -67.62 56.35 7.09
CA GLY A 333 -66.19 56.42 6.76
C GLY A 333 -65.52 57.69 7.27
N ILE A 334 -64.18 57.73 7.34
CA ILE A 334 -63.43 58.90 7.83
C ILE A 334 -62.94 59.71 6.64
N TYR A 335 -63.22 61.02 6.65
CA TYR A 335 -62.84 61.94 5.58
C TYR A 335 -62.28 63.26 6.11
N VAL A 336 -61.42 63.87 5.30
CA VAL A 336 -60.82 65.17 5.57
C VAL A 336 -61.29 66.19 4.53
N LYS A 337 -61.19 67.47 4.89
CA LYS A 337 -61.54 68.58 4.01
C LYS A 337 -60.79 68.47 2.68
N GLY A 338 -61.54 68.50 1.59
CA GLY A 338 -61.07 68.38 0.22
C GLY A 338 -61.10 66.95 -0.35
N ASP A 339 -61.52 65.94 0.42
CA ASP A 339 -61.83 64.61 -0.16
C ASP A 339 -62.99 64.74 -1.15
N ILE A 340 -62.96 63.96 -2.23
CA ILE A 340 -63.90 64.03 -3.36
C ILE A 340 -64.54 62.67 -3.62
N VAL A 341 -65.87 62.68 -3.77
CA VAL A 341 -66.64 61.56 -4.33
C VAL A 341 -67.13 61.96 -5.71
N TRP A 342 -66.63 61.30 -6.75
CA TRP A 342 -67.10 61.46 -8.12
C TRP A 342 -68.43 60.75 -8.29
N ASN A 343 -69.39 61.44 -8.91
CA ASN A 343 -70.71 60.89 -9.15
C ASN A 343 -70.62 59.77 -10.20
N GLN A 344 -71.03 58.57 -9.81
CA GLN A 344 -71.06 57.39 -10.68
C GLN A 344 -72.19 57.45 -11.73
N GLU A 345 -73.21 58.28 -11.49
CA GLU A 345 -74.35 58.48 -12.38
C GLU A 345 -74.51 59.98 -12.73
N PRO A 346 -73.58 60.57 -13.52
CA PRO A 346 -73.71 61.95 -13.96
C PRO A 346 -74.94 62.11 -14.87
N LYS A 347 -75.75 63.14 -14.61
CA LYS A 347 -76.97 63.44 -15.38
C LYS A 347 -77.14 64.94 -15.61
N PRO A 348 -77.86 65.38 -16.66
CA PRO A 348 -78.15 66.80 -16.90
C PRO A 348 -78.79 67.44 -15.67
N THR A 349 -78.41 68.69 -15.36
CA THR A 349 -78.79 69.43 -14.13
C THR A 349 -78.30 68.81 -12.82
N GLY A 350 -77.49 67.75 -12.88
CA GLY A 350 -76.86 67.11 -11.74
C GLY A 350 -75.54 67.76 -11.36
N TYR A 351 -74.69 67.00 -10.66
CA TYR A 351 -73.37 67.44 -10.22
C TYR A 351 -72.32 66.39 -10.61
N VAL A 352 -71.11 66.86 -10.86
CA VAL A 352 -69.91 66.04 -11.11
C VAL A 352 -69.57 65.18 -9.89
N GLY A 353 -69.82 65.68 -8.69
CA GLY A 353 -69.57 64.94 -7.45
C GLY A 353 -69.85 65.75 -6.18
N TRP A 354 -69.33 65.26 -5.07
CA TRP A 354 -69.38 65.91 -3.76
C TRP A 354 -67.98 66.13 -3.20
N ILE A 355 -67.79 67.25 -2.52
CA ILE A 355 -66.54 67.61 -1.84
C ILE A 355 -66.78 67.75 -0.33
N CYS A 356 -65.89 67.17 0.47
CA CYS A 356 -65.92 67.30 1.92
C CYS A 356 -65.41 68.69 2.32
N ILE A 357 -66.24 69.50 2.98
CA ILE A 357 -65.91 70.86 3.40
C ILE A 357 -65.45 70.93 4.86
N LYS A 358 -65.66 69.86 5.64
CA LYS A 358 -65.28 69.75 7.06
C LYS A 358 -64.96 68.30 7.42
N ASN A 359 -63.81 68.07 8.06
CA ASN A 359 -63.39 66.75 8.52
C ASN A 359 -64.47 66.07 9.39
N GLY A 360 -64.63 64.76 9.27
CA GLY A 360 -65.50 63.98 10.16
C GLY A 360 -65.74 62.55 9.71
N THR A 361 -66.72 61.92 10.34
CA THR A 361 -67.16 60.56 10.06
C THR A 361 -68.65 60.57 9.65
N PRO A 362 -69.01 60.93 8.40
CA PRO A 362 -68.14 61.16 7.23
C PRO A 362 -67.76 62.62 6.93
N GLY A 363 -68.09 63.57 7.81
CA GLY A 363 -67.83 65.00 7.58
C GLY A 363 -69.00 65.71 6.89
N ASP A 364 -68.83 66.99 6.58
CA ASP A 364 -69.86 67.79 5.90
C ASP A 364 -69.57 67.83 4.39
N TRP A 365 -70.58 67.51 3.58
CA TRP A 365 -70.42 67.38 2.12
C TRP A 365 -71.25 68.41 1.36
N LYS A 366 -70.68 68.93 0.27
CA LYS A 366 -71.39 69.80 -0.68
C LYS A 366 -71.23 69.29 -2.11
N PRO A 367 -72.28 69.33 -2.93
CA PRO A 367 -72.14 69.03 -4.35
C PRO A 367 -71.28 70.09 -5.04
N PHE A 368 -70.54 69.70 -6.07
CA PHE A 368 -69.75 70.62 -6.91
C PHE A 368 -69.83 70.23 -8.40
N GLY A 369 -69.49 71.19 -9.27
CA GLY A 369 -69.48 70.99 -10.71
C GLY A 369 -70.89 70.69 -11.24
N VAL A 370 -71.77 71.69 -11.27
CA VAL A 370 -73.11 71.54 -11.87
C VAL A 370 -72.95 71.11 -13.33
N ILE A 371 -73.70 70.08 -13.74
CA ILE A 371 -73.74 69.60 -15.12
C ILE A 371 -74.83 70.38 -15.84
N GLU A 372 -74.44 71.23 -16.78
CA GLU A 372 -75.38 72.04 -17.58
C GLU A 372 -76.33 71.15 -18.39
N ARG A 373 -77.45 71.74 -18.82
CA ARG A 373 -78.57 71.03 -19.43
C ARG A 373 -78.26 70.46 -20.81
#